data_AF-A0A975JZ27-F1
#
_entry.id   AF-A0A975JZ27-F1
#
_cell.length_a   1.000
_cell.length_b   1.000
_cell.length_c   1.000
_cell.angle_alpha   90.00
_cell.angle_beta   90.00
_cell.angle_gamma   90.00
#
_symmetry.space_group_name_H-M   'P 1'
#
loop_
_entity.id
_entity.type
_entity.pdbx_description
1 polymer ?
#
loop_
_entity_poly.entity_id
_entity_poly.type
_entity_poly.pdbx_seq_one_letter_code
_entity_poly.pdbx_strand_id
1 'polypeptide(L)' 'MASTSGASVIYLHSHPTWTAAQEHERLRREAMRRHPAFLARQRMASRGDHAAPVVRNLRLCADAHTPAVT' A
#
# COMPACT_ATOMS: atom_id res chain seq x y z
N MET A 1 21.50 6.19 31.39
CA MET A 1 21.30 4.87 30.74
C MET A 1 22.21 4.81 29.54
N ALA A 2 23.28 4.01 29.63
CA ALA A 2 24.28 3.88 28.59
C ALA A 2 23.73 3.03 27.43
N SER A 3 23.41 3.67 26.31
CA SER A 3 23.31 2.98 25.03
C SER A 3 24.72 2.83 24.46
N THR A 4 25.34 1.68 24.71
CA THR A 4 26.36 1.13 23.83
C THR A 4 25.74 1.01 22.44
N SER A 5 25.96 2.00 21.60
CA SER A 5 25.42 2.06 20.23
C SER A 5 26.47 2.62 19.29
N GLY A 6 27.51 1.83 19.03
CA GLY A 6 28.42 2.01 17.89
C GLY A 6 27.78 1.59 16.56
N ALA A 7 26.46 1.45 16.50
CA ALA A 7 25.71 1.16 15.29
C ALA A 7 25.10 2.46 14.74
N SER A 8 25.91 3.14 13.94
CA SER A 8 25.46 3.89 12.75
C SER A 8 24.21 4.77 12.92
N VAL A 9 24.31 5.82 13.73
CA VAL A 9 23.46 7.02 13.56
C VAL A 9 24.09 7.92 12.48
N ILE A 10 24.45 7.32 11.33
CA ILE A 10 24.88 8.02 10.10
C ILE A 10 23.78 7.89 9.02
N TYR A 11 22.71 7.13 9.29
CA TYR A 11 21.94 6.47 8.24
C TYR A 11 20.90 7.33 7.49
N LEU A 12 20.57 8.54 7.95
CA LEU A 12 19.42 9.30 7.42
C LEU A 12 19.76 10.64 6.74
N HIS A 13 20.87 11.30 7.10
CA HIS A 13 21.22 12.60 6.49
C HIS A 13 21.82 12.47 5.09
N SER A 14 22.49 11.35 4.76
CA SER A 14 23.18 11.16 3.49
C SER A 14 22.28 10.70 2.34
N HIS A 15 21.02 10.33 2.61
CA HIS A 15 20.13 9.70 1.65
C HIS A 15 18.79 10.45 1.53
N PRO A 16 18.78 11.69 1.02
CA PRO A 16 17.55 12.46 0.82
C PRO A 16 16.54 11.74 -0.08
N THR A 17 17.01 10.90 -1.00
CA THR A 17 16.19 10.03 -1.85
C THR A 17 15.44 8.95 -1.05
N TRP A 18 16.08 8.37 -0.04
CA TRP A 18 15.44 7.40 0.86
C TRP A 18 14.35 8.05 1.70
N THR A 19 14.63 9.23 2.25
CA THR A 19 13.66 10.01 3.02
C THR A 19 12.45 10.38 2.14
N ALA A 20 12.68 10.84 0.90
CA ALA A 20 11.62 11.13 -0.05
C ALA A 20 10.78 9.88 -0.41
N ALA A 21 11.41 8.72 -0.57
CA ALA A 21 10.72 7.46 -0.82
C ALA A 21 9.86 7.02 0.38
N GLN A 22 10.34 7.18 1.61
CA GLN A 22 9.58 6.89 2.82
C GLN A 22 8.36 7.81 2.95
N GLU A 23 8.53 9.11 2.69
CA GLU A 23 7.44 10.08 2.70
C GLU A 23 6.39 9.76 1.62
N HIS A 24 6.83 9.44 0.40
CA HIS A 24 5.92 9.04 -0.68
C HIS A 24 5.10 7.80 -0.32
N GLU A 25 5.74 6.78 0.25
CA GLU A 25 5.06 5.57 0.70
C GLU A 25 4.07 5.86 1.85
N ARG A 26 4.40 6.78 2.77
CA ARG A 26 3.45 7.23 3.82
C ARG A 26 2.23 7.90 3.19
N LEU A 27 2.43 8.84 2.27
CA LEU A 27 1.35 9.54 1.57
C LEU A 27 0.47 8.59 0.78
N ARG A 28 1.07 7.61 0.08
CA ARG A 28 0.34 6.56 -0.63
C ARG A 28 -0.52 5.74 0.31
N ARG A 29 0.01 5.32 1.46
CA ARG A 29 -0.78 4.59 2.48
C ARG A 29 -1.92 5.44 3.02
N GLU A 30 -1.70 6.72 3.28
CA GLU A 30 -2.75 7.63 3.73
C GLU A 30 -3.85 7.81 2.67
N ALA A 31 -3.48 7.94 1.39
CA ALA A 31 -4.43 7.97 0.29
C ALA A 31 -5.24 6.66 0.22
N MET A 32 -4.57 5.51 0.35
CA MET A 32 -5.24 4.19 0.40
C MET A 32 -6.17 4.05 1.61
N ARG A 33 -5.83 4.64 2.76
CA ARG A 33 -6.69 4.62 3.96
C ARG A 33 -8.02 5.34 3.75
N ARG A 34 -8.03 6.39 2.92
CA ARG A 34 -9.26 7.11 2.54
C ARG A 34 -10.12 6.32 1.55
N HIS A 35 -9.60 5.25 0.95
CA HIS A 35 -10.34 4.48 -0.04
C HIS A 35 -11.53 3.72 0.59
N PRO A 36 -12.73 3.73 -0.04
CA PRO A 36 -13.92 3.07 0.52
C PRO A 36 -13.71 1.59 0.81
N ALA A 37 -12.94 0.87 -0.02
CA ALA A 37 -12.63 -0.54 0.20
C ALA A 37 -11.75 -0.77 1.45
N PHE A 38 -10.84 0.15 1.76
CA PHE A 38 -10.04 0.08 2.97
C PHE A 38 -10.92 0.32 4.20
N LEU A 39 -11.78 1.35 4.15
CA LEU A 39 -12.74 1.64 5.23
C LEU A 39 -13.72 0.48 5.45
N ALA A 40 -14.21 -0.15 4.38
CA ALA A 40 -15.07 -1.33 4.47
C ALA A 40 -14.35 -2.49 5.20
N ARG A 41 -13.11 -2.81 4.79
CA ARG A 41 -12.28 -3.82 5.47
C ARG A 41 -12.02 -3.48 6.93
N GLN A 42 -11.72 -2.22 7.23
CA GLN A 42 -11.48 -1.74 8.60
C GLN A 42 -12.73 -1.91 9.47
N ARG A 43 -13.92 -1.57 8.97
CA ARG A 43 -15.19 -1.75 9.68
C ARG A 43 -15.50 -3.24 9.93
N MET A 44 -15.19 -4.10 8.97
CA MET A 44 -15.36 -5.55 9.11
C MET A 44 -14.42 -6.11 10.17
N ALA A 45 -13.14 -5.71 10.15
CA ALA A 45 -12.16 -6.09 11.18
C ALA A 45 -12.56 -5.60 12.59
N SER A 46 -13.11 -4.39 12.73
CA SER A 46 -13.60 -3.88 14.02
C SER A 46 -14.86 -4.58 14.52
N ARG A 47 -15.64 -5.20 13.64
CA ARG A 47 -16.87 -5.93 14.00
C ARG A 47 -16.59 -7.37 14.45
N GLY A 48 -15.32 -7.81 14.43
CA GLY A 48 -14.92 -9.18 14.78
C GLY A 48 -15.39 -10.24 13.79
N ASP A 49 -16.00 -9.83 12.68
CA ASP A 49 -16.47 -10.72 11.65
C ASP A 49 -15.30 -10.97 10.69
N HIS A 50 -14.68 -12.15 10.79
CA HIS A 50 -13.70 -12.65 9.84
C HIS A 50 -14.41 -12.92 8.52
N ALA A 51 -14.75 -11.84 7.83
CA ALA A 51 -15.48 -11.92 6.58
C ALA A 51 -14.62 -12.66 5.55
N ALA A 52 -15.11 -13.84 5.19
CA ALA A 52 -14.65 -14.60 4.04
C ALA A 52 -14.43 -13.66 2.85
N PRO A 53 -13.39 -13.89 2.03
CA PRO A 53 -13.10 -13.04 0.90
C PRO A 53 -14.34 -12.95 0.02
N VAL A 54 -14.98 -11.77 -0.01
CA VAL A 54 -16.01 -11.45 -0.99
C VAL A 54 -15.28 -11.46 -2.33
N VAL A 55 -15.35 -12.59 -3.03
CA VAL A 55 -14.89 -12.74 -4.40
C VAL A 55 -15.71 -11.76 -5.22
N ARG A 56 -15.17 -10.56 -5.42
CA ARG A 56 -15.71 -9.66 -6.42
C ARG A 56 -15.30 -10.24 -7.75
N ASN A 57 -16.28 -10.54 -8.58
CA ASN A 57 -16.06 -10.85 -9.99
C ASN A 57 -15.41 -9.62 -10.64
N LEU A 58 -14.08 -9.58 -10.69
CA LEU A 58 -13.37 -8.67 -11.56
C LEU A 58 -13.74 -9.09 -12.98
N ARG A 59 -14.63 -8.34 -13.61
CA ARG A 59 -14.82 -8.44 -15.06
C ARG A 59 -13.50 -8.02 -15.68
N LEU A 60 -12.75 -8.98 -16.20
CA LEU A 60 -11.66 -8.72 -17.12
C LEU A 60 -12.26 -7.95 -18.31
N CYS A 61 -11.77 -6.74 -18.55
CA CYS A 61 -11.99 -6.08 -19.82
C CYS A 61 -11.26 -6.93 -20.87
N ALA A 62 -12.01 -7.72 -21.63
CA ALA A 62 -11.47 -8.33 -22.83
C ALA A 62 -11.09 -7.19 -23.78
N ASP A 63 -9.79 -7.03 -24.01
CA ASP A 63 -9.28 -6.03 -24.93
C ASP A 63 -9.68 -6.44 -26.36
N ALA A 64 -10.63 -5.71 -26.94
CA ALA A 64 -11.20 -6.00 -28.25
C ALA A 64 -10.37 -5.33 -29.36
N HIS A 65 -9.05 -5.55 -29.37
CA HIS A 65 -8.20 -5.01 -30.42
C HIS A 65 -7.08 -5.97 -30.84
N THR A 66 -7.49 -7.02 -31.54
CA THR A 66 -6.61 -7.72 -32.49
C THR A 66 -7.03 -7.27 -33.90
N PRO A 67 -6.34 -6.30 -34.53
CA PRO A 67 -6.61 -6.00 -35.93
C PRO A 67 -6.17 -7.19 -36.79
N ALA A 68 -7.13 -7.77 -37.52
CA ALA A 68 -6.86 -8.78 -38.53
C ALA A 68 -6.00 -8.15 -39.64
N VAL A 69 -4.78 -8.65 -39.80
CA VAL A 69 -3.94 -8.33 -40.97
C VAL A 69 -4.35 -9.29 -42.07
N THR A 70 -4.83 -8.74 -43.19
CA THR A 70 -4.98 -9.45 -44.46
C THR A 70 -3.75 -9.19 -45.31
#